data_AF-A0A5C6S7L9-F1
#
_entry.id   AF-A0A5C6S7L9-F1
#
_cell.length_a   1.000
_cell.length_b   1.000
_cell.length_c   1.000
_cell.angle_alpha   90.00
_cell.angle_beta   90.00
_cell.angle_gamma   90.00
#
_symmetry.space_group_name_H-M   'P 1'
#
loop_
_entity.id
_entity.type
_entity.pdbx_description
1 polymer ?
#
loop_
_entity_poly.entity_id
_entity_poly.type
_entity_poly.pdbx_seq_one_letter_code
_entity_poly.pdbx_strand_id
1 'polypeptide(L)'
;MTYHPIRSGKAAMTKTRQITAALTALALLGLPASAEGPSSATRNGFTGGDFGTHSLSQESRDASHYDDMMDDVEAVIDAMEGAHDEGVGRYDAAPADAPSQSFVAENNANLRKTMPAGPHSPSPVVVELFTAQGCGGCPPADDLLADLSGQSNILALSWHVDYWDYLGWPDSFARPEFTARQKGYNLARGARSLFTPQFIIGGEVAIARPQPGELMSAIKREMAEGDHLSITRKQDGARVEIELAPRGPLPPVIAVQLVRYLPERSIEVEDGENDGRRLTLRNVVAASDVLATWDGKAPLRLNVTLGAGKAADLPGDTRHALIVQRMRDGRPGEIFAALTLD
;
A
#
# COMPACT_ATOMS: atom_id res chain seq x y z
N MET A 1 -3.34 -49.68 -65.59
CA MET A 1 -3.24 -51.01 -64.97
C MET A 1 -2.93 -50.85 -63.49
N THR A 2 -3.56 -51.66 -62.60
CA THR A 2 -3.12 -52.06 -61.24
C THR A 2 -2.39 -51.01 -60.37
N TYR A 3 -2.85 -50.50 -59.22
CA TYR A 3 -3.83 -50.92 -58.20
C TYR A 3 -3.52 -52.21 -57.40
N HIS A 4 -3.51 -52.06 -56.06
CA HIS A 4 -3.73 -53.07 -54.99
C HIS A 4 -2.52 -53.93 -54.47
N PRO A 5 -2.57 -54.56 -53.27
CA PRO A 5 -2.59 -53.92 -51.92
C PRO A 5 -1.90 -54.72 -50.76
N ILE A 6 -1.79 -54.16 -49.53
CA ILE A 6 -1.84 -54.92 -48.23
C ILE A 6 -2.48 -53.95 -47.18
N ARG A 7 -3.68 -54.15 -46.59
CA ARG A 7 -4.13 -55.03 -45.46
C ARG A 7 -3.23 -54.93 -44.20
N SER A 8 -3.68 -55.04 -42.94
CA SER A 8 -4.94 -55.38 -42.22
C SER A 8 -4.73 -54.93 -40.73
N GLY A 9 -5.69 -54.67 -39.83
CA GLY A 9 -7.17 -54.72 -39.78
C GLY A 9 -7.68 -53.80 -38.64
N LYS A 10 -8.99 -53.47 -38.53
CA LYS A 10 -10.04 -54.18 -37.73
C LYS A 10 -9.67 -54.46 -36.25
N ALA A 11 -10.50 -54.19 -35.24
CA ALA A 11 -11.83 -53.54 -35.21
C ALA A 11 -12.23 -53.05 -33.79
N ALA A 12 -13.32 -52.29 -33.74
CA ALA A 12 -14.02 -51.69 -32.60
C ALA A 12 -14.29 -52.56 -31.36
N MET A 13 -14.56 -51.91 -30.21
CA MET A 13 -15.88 -52.05 -29.56
C MET A 13 -16.23 -50.93 -28.56
N THR A 14 -17.47 -50.44 -28.67
CA THR A 14 -18.15 -49.48 -27.78
C THR A 14 -18.61 -50.13 -26.48
N LYS A 15 -18.68 -49.38 -25.36
CA LYS A 15 -19.68 -49.69 -24.31
C LYS A 15 -20.10 -48.49 -23.44
N THR A 16 -21.32 -48.02 -23.69
CA THR A 16 -22.14 -47.20 -22.80
C THR A 16 -22.55 -47.99 -21.55
N ARG A 17 -22.64 -47.33 -20.39
CA ARG A 17 -23.61 -47.68 -19.33
C ARG A 17 -24.16 -46.44 -18.64
N GLN A 18 -25.47 -46.25 -18.76
CA GLN A 18 -26.28 -45.49 -17.81
C GLN A 18 -26.58 -46.36 -16.59
N ILE A 19 -26.85 -45.75 -15.44
CA ILE A 19 -27.71 -46.31 -14.39
C ILE A 19 -28.65 -45.18 -13.93
N THR A 20 -29.93 -45.51 -13.76
CA THR A 20 -31.04 -44.61 -13.41
C THR A 20 -31.89 -45.24 -12.30
N ALA A 21 -32.75 -44.44 -11.65
CA ALA A 21 -33.72 -44.73 -10.57
C ALA A 21 -33.16 -44.49 -9.15
N ALA A 22 -33.66 -43.61 -8.28
CA ALA A 22 -34.96 -42.91 -8.08
C ALA A 22 -36.03 -43.67 -7.26
N LEU A 23 -36.49 -43.06 -6.15
CA LEU A 23 -37.87 -42.73 -5.71
C LEU A 23 -37.80 -42.14 -4.26
N THR A 24 -38.31 -40.94 -3.92
CA THR A 24 -39.68 -40.56 -3.43
C THR A 24 -40.04 -41.21 -2.06
N ALA A 25 -40.71 -40.59 -1.06
CA ALA A 25 -41.70 -39.50 -1.02
C ALA A 25 -41.75 -38.81 0.40
N LEU A 26 -41.98 -37.48 0.52
CA LEU A 26 -43.25 -36.79 0.92
C LEU A 26 -43.66 -36.96 2.41
N ALA A 27 -43.71 -35.91 3.26
CA ALA A 27 -44.93 -35.15 3.71
C ALA A 27 -44.71 -34.65 5.18
N LEU A 28 -45.36 -33.63 5.80
CA LEU A 28 -46.01 -32.35 5.40
C LEU A 28 -46.37 -31.53 6.70
N LEU A 29 -46.79 -30.25 6.58
CA LEU A 29 -47.52 -29.38 7.56
C LEU A 29 -46.80 -28.71 8.76
N GLY A 30 -47.10 -27.42 8.99
CA GLY A 30 -47.31 -26.87 10.36
C GLY A 30 -46.74 -25.48 10.72
N LEU A 31 -47.43 -24.38 10.35
CA LEU A 31 -47.40 -23.09 11.08
C LEU A 31 -48.79 -22.85 11.70
N PRO A 32 -48.88 -22.18 12.86
CA PRO A 32 -49.46 -20.83 12.87
C PRO A 32 -48.79 -19.85 13.87
N ALA A 33 -49.31 -18.62 13.92
CA ALA A 33 -48.79 -17.47 14.67
C ALA A 33 -49.60 -17.12 15.95
N SER A 34 -49.35 -15.92 16.50
CA SER A 34 -50.03 -15.23 17.62
C SER A 34 -49.56 -15.63 19.04
N ALA A 35 -49.60 -14.78 20.08
CA ALA A 35 -50.23 -13.45 20.21
C ALA A 35 -49.47 -12.48 21.16
N GLU A 36 -50.07 -11.31 21.38
CA GLU A 36 -49.66 -10.15 22.18
C GLU A 36 -49.40 -10.38 23.69
N GLY A 37 -48.92 -9.33 24.39
CA GLY A 37 -48.89 -9.23 25.86
C GLY A 37 -50.28 -8.99 26.49
N PRO A 38 -50.44 -8.23 27.61
CA PRO A 38 -49.46 -7.47 28.40
C PRO A 38 -49.47 -7.82 29.91
N SER A 39 -48.65 -7.15 30.74
CA SER A 39 -49.08 -6.77 32.09
C SER A 39 -48.33 -5.58 32.69
N SER A 40 -49.02 -4.86 33.56
CA SER A 40 -48.70 -3.56 34.13
C SER A 40 -47.70 -3.59 35.30
N ALA A 41 -47.03 -2.45 35.47
CA ALA A 41 -46.22 -2.06 36.62
C ALA A 41 -46.87 -2.29 38.00
N THR A 42 -46.02 -2.64 38.99
CA THR A 42 -46.12 -2.10 40.35
C THR A 42 -44.73 -1.90 40.98
N ARG A 43 -44.67 -1.16 42.09
CA ARG A 43 -43.51 -0.43 42.58
C ARG A 43 -42.97 -0.99 43.91
N ASN A 44 -41.70 -0.68 44.20
CA ASN A 44 -40.99 -0.79 45.49
C ASN A 44 -40.47 -2.18 45.94
N GLY A 45 -39.20 -2.22 46.39
CA GLY A 45 -38.59 -3.38 47.05
C GLY A 45 -37.06 -3.37 47.05
N PHE A 46 -36.44 -2.42 47.75
CA PHE A 46 -34.97 -2.35 47.89
C PHE A 46 -34.48 -3.29 49.00
N THR A 47 -33.67 -4.30 48.65
CA THR A 47 -32.60 -4.90 49.49
C THR A 47 -31.69 -5.73 48.57
N GLY A 48 -30.37 -5.70 48.82
CA GLY A 48 -29.36 -6.21 47.88
C GLY A 48 -28.90 -7.66 48.11
N GLY A 49 -28.10 -8.17 47.17
CA GLY A 49 -27.40 -9.45 47.24
C GLY A 49 -26.80 -9.87 45.88
N ASP A 50 -25.48 -9.91 45.81
CA ASP A 50 -24.57 -10.46 44.78
C ASP A 50 -25.09 -10.82 43.37
N PHE A 51 -24.46 -10.18 42.36
CA PHE A 51 -24.27 -10.76 41.03
C PHE A 51 -22.77 -10.98 40.78
N GLY A 52 -22.40 -12.24 40.47
CA GLY A 52 -21.02 -12.63 40.21
C GLY A 52 -20.49 -12.12 38.87
N THR A 53 -19.20 -11.77 38.85
CA THR A 53 -18.51 -11.15 37.71
C THR A 53 -17.83 -12.17 36.79
N HIS A 54 -18.34 -12.34 35.57
CA HIS A 54 -17.65 -13.06 34.48
C HIS A 54 -17.93 -12.42 33.11
N SER A 55 -17.38 -11.22 32.85
CA SER A 55 -17.19 -10.64 31.51
C SER A 55 -16.35 -9.35 31.55
N LEU A 56 -15.14 -9.40 32.10
CA LEU A 56 -14.22 -8.23 32.14
C LEU A 56 -12.76 -8.58 31.80
N SER A 57 -12.47 -9.83 31.39
CA SER A 57 -11.11 -10.36 31.21
C SER A 57 -10.66 -10.52 29.76
N GLN A 58 -11.43 -10.05 28.78
CA GLN A 58 -11.03 -9.94 27.37
C GLN A 58 -10.87 -8.48 26.94
N GLU A 59 -11.85 -7.60 27.18
CA GLU A 59 -11.68 -6.14 26.96
C GLU A 59 -10.46 -5.54 27.68
N SER A 60 -10.12 -6.03 28.88
CA SER A 60 -8.92 -5.59 29.59
C SER A 60 -7.60 -6.12 29.02
N ARG A 61 -7.63 -7.18 28.20
CA ARG A 61 -6.43 -7.72 27.54
C ARG A 61 -6.11 -6.96 26.26
N ASP A 62 -7.12 -6.61 25.48
CA ASP A 62 -6.93 -5.86 24.24
C ASP A 62 -6.59 -4.40 24.52
N ALA A 63 -7.09 -3.81 25.62
CA ALA A 63 -6.63 -2.53 26.14
C ALA A 63 -5.16 -2.60 26.62
N SER A 64 -4.76 -3.65 27.35
CA SER A 64 -3.37 -3.79 27.81
C SER A 64 -2.35 -3.98 26.68
N HIS A 65 -2.78 -4.45 25.51
CA HIS A 65 -1.91 -4.53 24.33
C HIS A 65 -1.63 -3.15 23.70
N TYR A 66 -2.55 -2.19 23.86
CA TYR A 66 -2.36 -0.81 23.43
C TYR A 66 -1.45 -0.03 24.38
N ASP A 67 -1.57 -0.26 25.70
CA ASP A 67 -0.62 0.26 26.67
C ASP A 67 0.78 -0.35 26.40
N ASP A 68 0.93 -1.66 26.24
CA ASP A 68 2.21 -2.30 25.84
C ASP A 68 2.83 -1.66 24.57
N MET A 69 2.02 -1.35 23.55
CA MET A 69 2.53 -0.79 22.28
C MET A 69 2.84 0.72 22.33
N MET A 70 2.30 1.45 23.32
CA MET A 70 2.68 2.84 23.62
C MET A 70 3.83 2.90 24.63
N ASP A 71 3.86 1.98 25.59
CA ASP A 71 4.96 1.77 26.53
C ASP A 71 6.24 1.31 25.79
N ASP A 72 6.14 0.49 24.74
CA ASP A 72 7.26 0.19 23.84
C ASP A 72 7.81 1.44 23.12
N VAL A 73 7.01 2.51 23.00
CA VAL A 73 7.45 3.81 22.45
C VAL A 73 8.08 4.67 23.54
N GLU A 74 7.54 4.71 24.76
CA GLU A 74 8.13 5.46 25.88
C GLU A 74 9.39 4.78 26.46
N ALA A 75 9.43 3.46 26.57
CA ALA A 75 10.60 2.70 27.05
C ALA A 75 11.81 2.85 26.11
N VAL A 76 11.59 3.03 24.81
CA VAL A 76 12.65 3.35 23.84
C VAL A 76 13.10 4.82 23.94
N ILE A 77 12.22 5.73 24.38
CA ILE A 77 12.57 7.13 24.66
C ILE A 77 13.42 7.20 25.95
N ASP A 78 12.97 6.60 27.06
CA ASP A 78 13.70 6.57 28.33
C ASP A 78 15.07 5.89 28.21
N ALA A 79 15.16 4.80 27.45
CA ALA A 79 16.43 4.11 27.16
C ALA A 79 17.43 4.97 26.36
N MET A 80 16.99 6.07 25.74
CA MET A 80 17.83 7.03 25.02
C MET A 80 18.07 8.34 25.80
N GLU A 81 17.12 8.77 26.64
CA GLU A 81 17.26 9.98 27.47
C GLU A 81 18.18 9.78 28.69
N GLY A 82 18.32 8.55 29.18
CA GLY A 82 19.26 8.19 30.26
C GLY A 82 20.77 8.36 29.95
N ALA A 83 21.14 8.85 28.76
CA ALA A 83 22.53 9.02 28.33
C ALA A 83 23.01 10.50 28.29
N HIS A 84 22.16 11.47 28.64
CA HIS A 84 22.46 12.90 28.51
C HIS A 84 22.13 13.75 29.76
N ASP A 85 22.60 13.32 30.93
CA ASP A 85 22.76 14.24 32.06
C ASP A 85 24.07 15.03 31.90
N GLU A 86 23.97 16.27 31.39
CA GLU A 86 24.58 17.48 31.99
C GLU A 86 24.14 18.74 31.20
N GLY A 87 23.57 19.74 31.88
CA GLY A 87 23.59 21.15 31.43
C GLY A 87 22.31 21.72 30.80
N VAL A 88 21.36 22.16 31.64
CA VAL A 88 20.16 22.90 31.21
C VAL A 88 20.50 24.32 30.70
N GLY A 89 20.11 24.62 29.45
CA GLY A 89 20.25 25.94 28.82
C GLY A 89 18.89 26.52 28.38
N ARG A 90 18.56 27.70 28.89
CA ARG A 90 17.30 28.45 28.62
C ARG A 90 17.23 28.91 27.15
N TYR A 91 16.18 28.52 26.42
CA TYR A 91 15.91 29.04 25.08
C TYR A 91 15.18 30.39 25.13
N ASP A 92 15.92 31.47 24.93
CA ASP A 92 15.35 32.78 24.53
C ASP A 92 15.09 32.81 23.01
N ALA A 93 14.26 33.74 22.55
CA ALA A 93 13.76 33.78 21.18
C ALA A 93 14.85 34.00 20.11
N ALA A 94 14.69 33.34 18.96
CA ALA A 94 15.63 33.43 17.83
C ALA A 94 15.68 34.85 17.22
N PRO A 95 16.87 35.38 16.90
CA PRO A 95 17.01 36.67 16.23
C PRO A 95 16.60 36.61 14.76
N ALA A 96 15.93 37.66 14.29
CA ALA A 96 15.51 37.79 12.90
C ALA A 96 16.63 38.39 12.03
N ASP A 97 17.49 37.54 11.46
CA ASP A 97 18.48 37.92 10.41
C ASP A 97 18.97 36.69 9.60
N ALA A 98 18.03 35.92 9.04
CA ALA A 98 18.35 34.85 8.08
C ALA A 98 18.22 35.37 6.62
N PRO A 99 19.24 35.21 5.75
CA PRO A 99 19.19 35.71 4.38
C PRO A 99 18.18 34.93 3.53
N SER A 100 17.56 35.62 2.56
CA SER A 100 16.50 35.08 1.71
C SER A 100 16.99 34.00 0.73
N GLN A 101 16.12 33.02 0.44
CA GLN A 101 16.43 31.80 -0.32
C GLN A 101 16.70 31.99 -1.83
N SER A 102 16.91 33.21 -2.31
CA SER A 102 17.06 33.49 -3.75
C SER A 102 18.45 33.20 -4.32
N PHE A 103 19.48 32.96 -3.49
CA PHE A 103 20.89 32.85 -3.95
C PHE A 103 21.39 31.43 -4.25
N VAL A 104 20.58 30.39 -4.05
CA VAL A 104 21.02 28.97 -4.21
C VAL A 104 20.62 28.39 -5.58
N ALA A 105 19.63 28.95 -6.27
CA ALA A 105 19.04 28.36 -7.46
C ALA A 105 19.91 28.47 -8.74
N GLU A 106 20.65 29.56 -8.93
CA GLU A 106 21.26 29.88 -10.24
C GLU A 106 22.56 29.11 -10.56
N ASN A 107 23.31 28.65 -9.54
CA ASN A 107 24.63 28.04 -9.77
C ASN A 107 24.59 26.58 -10.27
N ASN A 108 23.46 25.87 -10.17
CA ASN A 108 23.36 24.47 -10.58
C ASN A 108 23.02 24.27 -12.07
N ALA A 109 22.57 25.30 -12.77
CA ALA A 109 22.19 25.20 -14.18
C ALA A 109 23.39 24.96 -15.13
N ASN A 110 24.57 25.50 -14.79
CA ASN A 110 25.70 25.62 -15.72
C ASN A 110 26.71 24.44 -15.70
N LEU A 111 26.50 23.40 -14.89
CA LEU A 111 27.39 22.24 -14.82
C LEU A 111 26.95 21.03 -15.65
N ARG A 112 25.74 21.04 -16.23
CA ARG A 112 25.21 19.94 -17.05
C ARG A 112 25.70 20.00 -18.50
N LYS A 113 27.02 19.86 -18.70
CA LYS A 113 27.61 19.75 -20.04
C LYS A 113 27.14 18.46 -20.71
N THR A 114 26.66 18.58 -21.95
CA THR A 114 25.94 17.56 -22.72
C THR A 114 26.74 16.28 -22.95
N MET A 115 26.29 15.18 -22.35
CA MET A 115 26.39 13.84 -22.94
C MET A 115 25.15 13.60 -23.81
N PRO A 116 25.25 12.92 -24.96
CA PRO A 116 24.08 12.56 -25.76
C PRO A 116 23.25 11.53 -24.99
N ALA A 117 22.10 11.95 -24.46
CA ALA A 117 21.11 11.02 -23.96
C ALA A 117 20.57 10.18 -25.13
N GLY A 118 20.46 8.87 -24.94
CA GLY A 118 19.59 8.04 -25.78
C GLY A 118 18.12 8.45 -25.63
N PRO A 119 17.17 7.74 -26.28
CA PRO A 119 15.76 7.96 -26.03
C PRO A 119 15.44 7.71 -24.54
N HIS A 120 15.27 8.81 -23.81
CA HIS A 120 15.01 8.82 -22.38
C HIS A 120 13.53 9.20 -22.18
N SER A 121 12.72 8.21 -21.81
CA SER A 121 11.37 8.48 -21.31
C SER A 121 11.50 9.01 -19.87
N PRO A 122 10.90 10.17 -19.55
CA PRO A 122 10.95 10.68 -18.19
C PRO A 122 10.28 9.70 -17.21
N SER A 123 10.82 9.61 -16.00
CA SER A 123 10.21 8.81 -14.94
C SER A 123 8.80 9.32 -14.63
N PRO A 124 7.79 8.44 -14.46
CA PRO A 124 6.54 8.86 -13.86
C PRO A 124 6.77 9.31 -12.41
N VAL A 125 5.99 10.28 -11.94
CA VAL A 125 5.97 10.69 -10.54
C VAL A 125 5.20 9.66 -9.73
N VAL A 126 5.79 9.17 -8.64
CA VAL A 126 5.10 8.25 -7.73
C VAL A 126 4.16 9.04 -6.82
N VAL A 127 2.90 8.58 -6.76
CA VAL A 127 1.86 9.10 -5.88
C VAL A 127 1.31 7.92 -5.08
N GLU A 128 1.62 7.91 -3.78
CA GLU A 128 1.22 6.84 -2.87
C GLU A 128 0.06 7.34 -1.99
N LEU A 129 -1.09 6.69 -2.08
CA LEU A 129 -2.20 6.88 -1.14
C LEU A 129 -2.15 5.81 -0.06
N PHE A 130 -2.16 6.22 1.20
CA PHE A 130 -2.44 5.36 2.34
C PHE A 130 -3.92 5.48 2.69
N THR A 131 -4.63 4.35 2.64
CA THR A 131 -6.09 4.22 2.71
C THR A 131 -6.50 2.95 3.47
N ALA A 132 -7.79 2.76 3.75
CA ALA A 132 -8.34 1.51 4.26
C ALA A 132 -9.82 1.40 3.90
N GLN A 133 -10.31 0.18 3.64
CA GLN A 133 -11.72 -0.08 3.33
C GLN A 133 -12.66 0.34 4.48
N GLY A 134 -12.24 0.13 5.73
CA GLY A 134 -13.00 0.51 6.93
C GLY A 134 -13.00 2.01 7.27
N CYS A 135 -12.21 2.82 6.57
CA CYS A 135 -12.10 4.27 6.79
C CYS A 135 -13.20 5.03 6.01
N GLY A 136 -14.20 5.57 6.69
CA GLY A 136 -15.34 6.27 6.06
C GLY A 136 -14.94 7.56 5.32
N GLY A 137 -13.83 8.18 5.72
CA GLY A 137 -13.25 9.37 5.07
C GLY A 137 -12.41 9.09 3.83
N CYS A 138 -12.10 7.82 3.52
CA CYS A 138 -11.15 7.43 2.49
C CYS A 138 -11.69 7.39 1.04
N PRO A 139 -12.94 6.98 0.75
CA PRO A 139 -13.41 6.80 -0.62
C PRO A 139 -13.22 8.01 -1.57
N PRO A 140 -13.40 9.28 -1.15
CA PRO A 140 -13.09 10.43 -2.02
C PRO A 140 -11.61 10.56 -2.39
N ALA A 141 -10.70 10.01 -1.59
CA ALA A 141 -9.27 9.95 -1.91
C ALA A 141 -8.94 8.77 -2.83
N ASP A 142 -9.62 7.63 -2.66
CA ASP A 142 -9.52 6.47 -3.57
C ASP A 142 -10.00 6.85 -4.99
N ASP A 143 -11.10 7.60 -5.10
CA ASP A 143 -11.59 8.17 -6.37
C ASP A 143 -10.55 9.11 -7.01
N LEU A 144 -9.89 9.97 -6.23
CA LEU A 144 -8.82 10.84 -6.74
C LEU A 144 -7.59 10.04 -7.21
N LEU A 145 -7.23 8.96 -6.50
CA LEU A 145 -6.16 8.07 -6.96
C LEU A 145 -6.55 7.37 -8.27
N ALA A 146 -7.82 6.98 -8.42
CA ALA A 146 -8.33 6.37 -9.64
C ALA A 146 -8.18 7.30 -10.86
N ASP A 147 -8.51 8.58 -10.73
CA ASP A 147 -8.31 9.61 -11.78
C ASP A 147 -6.82 9.81 -12.15
N LEU A 148 -5.89 9.58 -11.22
CA LEU A 148 -4.46 9.61 -11.49
C LEU A 148 -3.94 8.33 -12.15
N SER A 149 -4.54 7.18 -11.86
CA SER A 149 -4.06 5.85 -12.31
C SER A 149 -4.02 5.67 -13.84
N GLY A 150 -4.78 6.45 -14.59
CA GLY A 150 -4.79 6.45 -16.07
C GLY A 150 -3.71 7.33 -16.73
N GLN A 151 -2.88 8.05 -15.97
CA GLN A 151 -1.93 9.03 -16.51
C GLN A 151 -0.53 8.43 -16.61
N SER A 152 0.03 8.33 -17.83
CA SER A 152 1.32 7.64 -18.08
C SER A 152 2.54 8.29 -17.42
N ASN A 153 2.42 9.55 -17.01
CA ASN A 153 3.43 10.31 -16.25
C ASN A 153 3.27 10.19 -14.72
N ILE A 154 2.36 9.36 -14.22
CA ILE A 154 2.07 9.17 -12.79
C ILE A 154 2.00 7.67 -12.47
N LEU A 155 2.77 7.24 -11.46
CA LEU A 155 2.61 5.92 -10.85
C LEU A 155 1.79 6.08 -9.57
N ALA A 156 0.46 6.05 -9.72
CA ALA A 156 -0.48 6.05 -8.61
C ALA A 156 -0.52 4.66 -7.95
N LEU A 157 -0.39 4.57 -6.63
CA LEU A 157 -0.39 3.32 -5.86
C LEU A 157 -1.24 3.45 -4.59
N SER A 158 -2.14 2.48 -4.35
CA SER A 158 -2.93 2.40 -3.12
C SER A 158 -2.29 1.43 -2.13
N TRP A 159 -1.92 1.92 -0.95
CA TRP A 159 -1.33 1.17 0.15
C TRP A 159 -2.35 1.06 1.28
N HIS A 160 -2.87 -0.15 1.49
CA HIS A 160 -3.90 -0.38 2.49
C HIS A 160 -3.29 -0.59 3.88
N VAL A 161 -3.71 0.18 4.87
CA VAL A 161 -3.17 0.14 6.24
C VAL A 161 -4.08 -0.68 7.16
N ASP A 162 -3.48 -1.43 8.07
CA ASP A 162 -4.15 -2.43 8.93
C ASP A 162 -4.81 -1.86 10.19
N TYR A 163 -4.40 -0.65 10.62
CA TYR A 163 -4.90 -0.04 11.86
C TYR A 163 -6.36 0.44 11.81
N TRP A 164 -7.15 0.08 10.79
CA TRP A 164 -8.60 0.27 10.75
C TRP A 164 -9.38 -1.04 10.94
N ASP A 165 -8.73 -2.20 10.80
CA ASP A 165 -9.38 -3.52 10.81
C ASP A 165 -10.07 -3.83 12.15
N TYR A 166 -9.66 -3.16 13.23
CA TYR A 166 -10.28 -3.27 14.56
C TYR A 166 -11.73 -2.75 14.63
N LEU A 167 -12.20 -1.99 13.63
CA LEU A 167 -13.58 -1.50 13.55
C LEU A 167 -14.59 -2.54 13.01
N GLY A 168 -14.20 -3.82 12.88
CA GLY A 168 -15.08 -4.93 12.52
C GLY A 168 -14.98 -5.38 11.06
N TRP A 169 -14.52 -4.50 10.16
CA TRP A 169 -14.24 -4.84 8.76
C TRP A 169 -12.73 -4.98 8.49
N PRO A 170 -12.18 -6.20 8.40
CA PRO A 170 -10.78 -6.41 8.06
C PRO A 170 -10.52 -6.18 6.56
N ASP A 171 -9.67 -5.22 6.22
CA ASP A 171 -9.30 -4.90 4.85
C ASP A 171 -8.43 -6.01 4.25
N SER A 172 -8.98 -6.76 3.29
CA SER A 172 -8.30 -7.87 2.62
C SER A 172 -6.96 -7.52 1.94
N PHE A 173 -6.70 -6.23 1.67
CA PHE A 173 -5.45 -5.73 1.12
C PHE A 173 -4.52 -5.09 2.15
N ALA A 174 -4.99 -4.84 3.38
CA ALA A 174 -4.18 -4.21 4.41
C ALA A 174 -3.02 -5.10 4.89
N ARG A 175 -1.87 -4.48 5.15
CA ARG A 175 -0.65 -5.18 5.61
C ARG A 175 0.12 -4.34 6.63
N PRO A 176 0.67 -4.93 7.71
CA PRO A 176 1.50 -4.23 8.68
C PRO A 176 2.70 -3.52 8.05
N GLU A 177 3.28 -4.07 6.99
CA GLU A 177 4.38 -3.46 6.25
C GLU A 177 3.99 -2.14 5.56
N PHE A 178 2.72 -1.98 5.19
CA PHE A 178 2.20 -0.76 4.55
C PHE A 178 1.97 0.34 5.60
N THR A 179 1.44 -0.03 6.77
CA THR A 179 1.42 0.82 7.97
C THR A 179 2.83 1.24 8.39
N ALA A 180 3.80 0.32 8.38
CA ALA A 180 5.20 0.63 8.68
C ALA A 180 5.82 1.59 7.65
N ARG A 181 5.46 1.48 6.36
CA ARG A 181 5.87 2.43 5.30
C ARG A 181 5.33 3.84 5.58
N GLN A 182 4.05 3.96 5.94
CA GLN A 182 3.43 5.23 6.34
C GLN A 182 4.11 5.84 7.58
N LYS A 183 4.33 5.03 8.62
CA LYS A 183 5.05 5.42 9.85
C LYS A 183 6.46 5.90 9.53
N GLY A 184 7.15 5.22 8.61
CA GLY A 184 8.45 5.63 8.09
C GLY A 184 8.45 7.04 7.50
N TYR A 185 7.51 7.34 6.59
CA TYR A 185 7.36 8.67 6.03
C TYR A 185 7.05 9.73 7.09
N ASN A 186 6.11 9.46 8.00
CA ASN A 186 5.72 10.40 9.04
C ASN A 186 6.88 10.69 10.01
N LEU A 187 7.65 9.67 10.42
CA LEU A 187 8.85 9.86 11.22
C LEU A 187 9.98 10.59 10.48
N ALA A 188 10.13 10.40 9.16
CA ALA A 188 11.12 11.13 8.36
C ALA A 188 10.85 12.65 8.27
N ARG A 189 9.58 13.06 8.42
CA ARG A 189 9.13 14.47 8.47
C ARG A 189 8.80 14.98 9.88
N GLY A 190 9.19 14.25 10.94
CA GLY A 190 8.96 14.64 12.33
C GLY A 190 7.51 14.57 12.82
N ALA A 191 6.60 13.98 12.04
CA ALA A 191 5.21 13.74 12.44
C ALA A 191 5.10 12.42 13.25
N ARG A 192 4.28 12.44 14.32
CA ARG A 192 4.09 11.29 15.22
C ARG A 192 2.78 10.51 15.00
N SER A 193 1.83 11.09 14.28
CA SER A 193 0.50 10.49 14.06
C SER A 193 0.42 9.72 12.74
N LEU A 194 -0.34 8.63 12.74
CA LEU A 194 -0.90 8.01 11.54
C LEU A 194 -2.35 8.50 11.35
N PHE A 195 -2.81 8.57 10.11
CA PHE A 195 -4.18 8.87 9.73
C PHE A 195 -4.40 8.48 8.27
N THR A 196 -5.65 8.28 7.87
CA THR A 196 -6.04 8.14 6.47
C THR A 196 -7.21 9.08 6.14
N PRO A 197 -7.39 9.45 4.86
CA PRO A 197 -6.47 9.22 3.75
C PRO A 197 -5.18 10.05 3.89
N GLN A 198 -4.06 9.53 3.38
CA GLN A 198 -2.81 10.30 3.28
C GLN A 198 -2.14 10.07 1.94
N PHE A 199 -1.93 11.13 1.17
CA PHE A 199 -1.10 11.09 -0.03
C PHE A 199 0.36 11.41 0.30
N ILE A 200 1.29 10.70 -0.31
CA ILE A 200 2.72 11.02 -0.39
C ILE A 200 3.10 11.15 -1.87
N ILE A 201 3.65 12.30 -2.27
CA ILE A 201 4.11 12.60 -3.63
C ILE A 201 5.63 12.68 -3.62
N GLY A 202 6.29 11.96 -4.54
CA GLY A 202 7.76 11.97 -4.66
C GLY A 202 8.50 11.35 -3.47
N GLY A 203 7.79 10.78 -2.49
CA GLY A 203 8.36 10.32 -1.22
C GLY A 203 8.64 11.42 -0.20
N GLU A 204 8.31 12.69 -0.47
CA GLU A 204 8.59 13.82 0.45
C GLU A 204 7.34 14.66 0.78
N VAL A 205 6.46 14.94 -0.19
CA VAL A 205 5.31 15.84 0.01
C VAL A 205 4.10 15.07 0.53
N ALA A 206 3.72 15.30 1.78
CA ALA A 206 2.58 14.66 2.43
C ALA A 206 1.32 15.55 2.44
N ILE A 207 0.18 15.03 1.98
CA ILE A 207 -1.13 15.71 1.95
C ILE A 207 -2.19 14.86 2.67
N ALA A 208 -2.81 15.41 3.70
CA ALA A 208 -3.77 14.70 4.57
C ALA A 208 -5.25 14.89 4.19
N ARG A 209 -5.58 15.98 3.49
CA ARG A 209 -6.94 16.31 3.06
C ARG A 209 -6.87 16.77 1.62
N PRO A 210 -6.77 15.82 0.66
CA PRO A 210 -6.41 16.12 -0.72
C PRO A 210 -7.48 16.96 -1.39
N GLN A 211 -7.16 18.22 -1.67
CA GLN A 211 -7.88 19.00 -2.67
C GLN A 211 -7.26 18.70 -4.04
N PRO A 212 -8.04 18.46 -5.12
CA PRO A 212 -7.49 18.07 -6.42
C PRO A 212 -6.44 19.04 -6.96
N GLY A 213 -6.65 20.34 -6.75
CA GLY A 213 -5.72 21.39 -7.16
C GLY A 213 -4.39 21.38 -6.39
N GLU A 214 -4.40 21.03 -5.11
CA GLU A 214 -3.19 20.92 -4.28
C GLU A 214 -2.36 19.70 -4.72
N LEU A 215 -3.01 18.55 -4.84
CA LEU A 215 -2.40 17.29 -5.29
C LEU A 215 -1.76 17.43 -6.67
N MET A 216 -2.51 17.94 -7.65
CA MET A 216 -1.97 18.19 -9.00
C MET A 216 -0.87 19.26 -9.02
N SER A 217 -0.86 20.21 -8.09
CA SER A 217 0.21 21.19 -7.98
C SER A 217 1.48 20.59 -7.37
N ALA A 218 1.35 19.66 -6.42
CA ALA A 218 2.49 18.90 -5.88
C ALA A 218 3.11 18.01 -6.98
N ILE A 219 2.30 17.22 -7.69
CA ILE A 219 2.73 16.36 -8.78
C ILE A 219 3.45 17.18 -9.88
N LYS A 220 2.92 18.34 -10.26
CA LYS A 220 3.55 19.22 -11.26
C LYS A 220 4.88 19.82 -10.82
N ARG A 221 5.09 20.05 -9.52
CA ARG A 221 6.40 20.50 -8.99
C ARG A 221 7.42 19.36 -9.07
N GLU A 222 7.04 18.18 -8.60
CA GLU A 222 7.87 16.97 -8.67
C GLU A 222 8.30 16.67 -10.12
N MET A 223 7.36 16.69 -11.07
CA MET A 223 7.63 16.52 -12.50
C MET A 223 8.63 17.55 -13.08
N ALA A 224 8.78 18.72 -12.45
CA ALA A 224 9.64 19.80 -12.91
C ALA A 224 11.08 19.71 -12.39
N GLU A 225 11.37 18.88 -11.37
CA GLU A 225 12.73 18.68 -10.87
C GLU A 225 13.60 17.89 -11.88
N GLY A 226 12.94 17.03 -12.66
CA GLY A 226 13.54 16.26 -13.76
C GLY A 226 14.32 15.03 -13.27
N ASP A 227 14.74 14.17 -14.20
CA ASP A 227 15.23 12.86 -13.78
C ASP A 227 16.64 12.89 -13.19
N HIS A 228 16.77 12.29 -12.01
CA HIS A 228 18.03 12.08 -11.31
C HIS A 228 18.81 10.90 -11.91
N LEU A 229 18.11 9.97 -12.58
CA LEU A 229 18.64 8.76 -13.19
C LEU A 229 18.39 8.72 -14.70
N SER A 230 19.26 8.05 -15.43
CA SER A 230 18.97 7.49 -16.74
C SER A 230 18.63 6.02 -16.56
N ILE A 231 17.57 5.56 -17.24
CA ILE A 231 17.01 4.22 -17.08
C ILE A 231 17.02 3.54 -18.44
N THR A 232 17.65 2.38 -18.55
CA THR A 232 17.56 1.53 -19.74
C THR A 232 16.86 0.23 -19.37
N ARG A 233 15.77 -0.10 -20.08
CA ARG A 233 15.02 -1.36 -19.97
C ARG A 233 15.20 -2.18 -21.24
N LYS A 234 15.47 -3.48 -21.10
CA LYS A 234 15.30 -4.50 -22.14
C LYS A 234 14.41 -5.60 -21.58
N GLN A 235 13.57 -6.19 -22.42
CA GLN A 235 12.67 -7.26 -21.99
C GLN A 235 12.65 -8.38 -23.01
N ASP A 236 12.69 -9.61 -22.48
CA ASP A 236 12.54 -10.86 -23.21
C ASP A 236 11.54 -11.74 -22.45
N GLY A 237 10.30 -11.79 -22.96
CA GLY A 237 9.17 -12.42 -22.26
C GLY A 237 8.96 -11.83 -20.86
N ALA A 238 9.04 -12.69 -19.84
CA ALA A 238 8.92 -12.31 -18.43
C ALA A 238 10.23 -11.78 -17.81
N ARG A 239 11.36 -11.81 -18.51
CA ARG A 239 12.65 -11.33 -18.00
C ARG A 239 12.88 -9.88 -18.42
N VAL A 240 13.15 -9.02 -17.45
CA VAL A 240 13.44 -7.60 -17.64
C VAL A 240 14.85 -7.29 -17.14
N GLU A 241 15.73 -6.87 -18.05
CA GLU A 241 17.05 -6.33 -17.73
C GLU A 241 16.96 -4.82 -17.58
N ILE A 242 17.46 -4.29 -16.47
CA ILE A 242 17.31 -2.86 -16.11
C ILE A 242 18.69 -2.33 -15.72
N GLU A 243 19.10 -1.23 -16.34
CA GLU A 243 20.29 -0.46 -15.94
C GLU A 243 19.84 0.91 -15.42
N LEU A 244 20.29 1.25 -14.21
CA LEU A 244 20.08 2.53 -13.55
C LEU A 244 21.42 3.26 -13.48
N ALA A 245 21.54 4.41 -14.16
CA ALA A 245 22.76 5.21 -14.21
C ALA A 245 22.52 6.61 -13.60
N PRO A 246 23.35 7.06 -12.65
CA PRO A 246 23.18 8.37 -12.03
C PRO A 246 23.50 9.50 -13.02
N ARG A 247 22.64 10.54 -13.09
CA ARG A 247 22.86 11.76 -13.90
C ARG A 247 23.57 12.89 -13.13
N GLY A 248 23.81 12.68 -11.84
CA GLY A 248 24.49 13.58 -10.92
C GLY A 248 24.77 12.87 -9.58
N PRO A 249 25.30 13.59 -8.57
CA PRO A 249 25.49 13.04 -7.23
C PRO A 249 24.17 12.59 -6.60
N LEU A 250 24.20 11.46 -5.89
CA LEU A 250 23.07 10.88 -5.17
C LEU A 250 23.45 10.59 -3.70
N PRO A 251 22.48 10.47 -2.78
CA PRO A 251 22.76 10.04 -1.41
C PRO A 251 23.26 8.59 -1.34
N PRO A 252 24.00 8.21 -0.28
CA PRO A 252 24.72 6.94 -0.21
C PRO A 252 23.87 5.71 0.15
N VAL A 253 22.57 5.87 0.42
CA VAL A 253 21.67 4.75 0.76
C VAL A 253 20.37 4.88 -0.05
N ILE A 254 20.27 4.05 -1.08
CA ILE A 254 19.13 3.99 -2.00
C ILE A 254 18.62 2.55 -2.02
N ALA A 255 17.32 2.36 -1.81
CA ALA A 255 16.64 1.08 -2.03
C ALA A 255 16.03 1.04 -3.43
N VAL A 256 16.26 -0.05 -4.16
CA VAL A 256 15.50 -0.38 -5.36
C VAL A 256 14.45 -1.42 -4.99
N GLN A 257 13.18 -1.03 -5.01
CA GLN A 257 12.03 -1.83 -4.59
C GLN A 257 11.26 -2.32 -5.81
N LEU A 258 10.79 -3.56 -5.77
CA LEU A 258 9.80 -4.11 -6.69
C LEU A 258 8.42 -4.07 -6.01
N VAL A 259 7.58 -3.16 -6.46
CA VAL A 259 6.17 -3.08 -6.06
C VAL A 259 5.33 -3.93 -7.01
N ARG A 260 4.46 -4.75 -6.46
CA ARG A 260 3.46 -5.55 -7.19
C ARG A 260 2.08 -5.07 -6.79
N TYR A 261 1.26 -4.69 -7.77
CA TYR A 261 -0.03 -4.06 -7.54
C TYR A 261 -1.12 -4.62 -8.47
N LEU A 262 -2.34 -4.63 -7.99
CA LEU A 262 -3.53 -5.11 -8.67
C LEU A 262 -4.19 -3.90 -9.34
N PRO A 263 -4.37 -3.88 -10.68
CA PRO A 263 -4.78 -2.68 -11.40
C PRO A 263 -6.17 -2.18 -10.96
N GLU A 264 -7.09 -3.09 -10.68
CA GLU A 264 -8.47 -2.80 -10.26
C GLU A 264 -9.00 -3.89 -9.33
N ARG A 265 -9.62 -3.52 -8.21
CA ARG A 265 -10.39 -4.44 -7.36
C ARG A 265 -11.69 -3.79 -6.92
N SER A 266 -12.81 -4.50 -7.09
CA SER A 266 -14.09 -4.08 -6.52
C SER A 266 -14.40 -4.95 -5.30
N ILE A 267 -14.77 -4.31 -4.20
CA ILE A 267 -15.09 -4.94 -2.93
C ILE A 267 -16.45 -4.41 -2.46
N GLU A 268 -17.29 -5.29 -1.95
CA GLU A 268 -18.46 -4.90 -1.15
C GLU A 268 -18.01 -4.90 0.30
N VAL A 269 -18.20 -3.78 1.00
CA VAL A 269 -17.90 -3.63 2.42
C VAL A 269 -19.15 -4.01 3.20
N GLU A 270 -19.05 -4.99 4.09
CA GLU A 270 -20.19 -5.59 4.82
C GLU A 270 -20.25 -5.19 6.31
N ASP A 271 -19.33 -4.34 6.78
CA ASP A 271 -19.33 -3.77 8.15
C ASP A 271 -18.48 -2.48 8.21
N GLY A 272 -18.47 -1.79 9.35
CA GLY A 272 -17.67 -0.59 9.61
C GLY A 272 -18.23 0.70 8.98
N GLU A 273 -17.42 1.76 8.89
CA GLU A 273 -17.89 3.10 8.46
C GLU A 273 -18.35 3.17 6.99
N ASN A 274 -18.04 2.14 6.18
CA ASN A 274 -18.42 2.02 4.77
C ASN A 274 -19.41 0.87 4.50
N ASP A 275 -20.11 0.35 5.51
CA ASP A 275 -21.12 -0.71 5.35
C ASP A 275 -22.10 -0.46 4.18
N GLY A 276 -22.39 -1.53 3.44
CA GLY A 276 -23.27 -1.54 2.27
C GLY A 276 -22.70 -0.85 1.04
N ARG A 277 -21.48 -0.32 1.07
CA ARG A 277 -20.85 0.38 -0.07
C ARG A 277 -20.01 -0.58 -0.90
N ARG A 278 -20.15 -0.48 -2.23
CA ARG A 278 -19.24 -1.13 -3.17
C ARG A 278 -18.12 -0.17 -3.55
N LEU A 279 -16.91 -0.44 -3.08
CA LEU A 279 -15.71 0.32 -3.40
C LEU A 279 -15.07 -0.21 -4.70
N THR A 280 -14.41 0.69 -5.44
CA THR A 280 -13.76 0.39 -6.72
C THR A 280 -12.33 0.92 -6.68
N LEU A 281 -11.44 0.09 -6.14
CA LEU A 281 -10.06 0.43 -5.85
C LEU A 281 -9.19 0.34 -7.11
N ARG A 282 -8.11 1.14 -7.16
CA ARG A 282 -7.15 1.20 -8.27
C ARG A 282 -5.73 1.05 -7.79
N ASN A 283 -4.91 0.36 -8.58
CA ASN A 283 -3.49 0.13 -8.32
C ASN A 283 -3.17 -0.30 -6.87
N VAL A 284 -3.94 -1.27 -6.36
CA VAL A 284 -3.85 -1.78 -4.99
C VAL A 284 -2.56 -2.56 -4.80
N VAL A 285 -1.66 -2.08 -3.96
CA VAL A 285 -0.38 -2.76 -3.70
C VAL A 285 -0.63 -4.06 -2.96
N ALA A 286 -0.13 -5.16 -3.53
CA ALA A 286 -0.22 -6.50 -2.96
C ALA A 286 1.09 -6.95 -2.29
N ALA A 287 2.23 -6.45 -2.76
CA ALA A 287 3.54 -6.72 -2.16
C ALA A 287 4.58 -5.66 -2.55
N SER A 288 5.58 -5.45 -1.70
CA SER A 288 6.82 -4.72 -2.01
C SER A 288 8.02 -5.51 -1.48
N ASP A 289 9.03 -5.76 -2.32
CA ASP A 289 10.30 -6.37 -1.92
C ASP A 289 11.47 -5.46 -2.31
N VAL A 290 12.47 -5.30 -1.43
CA VAL A 290 13.75 -4.63 -1.78
C VAL A 290 14.60 -5.59 -2.60
N LEU A 291 14.89 -5.24 -3.85
CA LEU A 291 15.75 -6.02 -4.76
C LEU A 291 17.24 -5.74 -4.55
N ALA A 292 17.58 -4.49 -4.20
CA ALA A 292 18.96 -4.06 -4.00
C ALA A 292 19.04 -2.82 -3.10
N THR A 293 20.15 -2.70 -2.37
CA THR A 293 20.62 -1.45 -1.78
C THR A 293 21.78 -0.93 -2.63
N TRP A 294 21.81 0.37 -2.89
CA TRP A 294 22.73 1.01 -3.82
C TRP A 294 23.29 2.32 -3.24
N ASP A 295 24.54 2.64 -3.57
CA ASP A 295 25.25 3.82 -3.07
C ASP A 295 25.25 5.02 -4.03
N GLY A 296 24.60 4.86 -5.20
CA GLY A 296 24.45 5.92 -6.20
C GLY A 296 25.71 6.28 -6.99
N LYS A 297 26.86 5.61 -6.78
CA LYS A 297 28.15 6.03 -7.37
C LYS A 297 28.44 5.46 -8.76
N ALA A 298 28.03 4.22 -9.01
CA ALA A 298 28.26 3.51 -10.27
C ALA A 298 26.95 2.88 -10.78
N PRO A 299 26.74 2.71 -12.10
CA PRO A 299 25.50 2.15 -12.63
C PRO A 299 25.15 0.79 -12.03
N LEU A 300 23.88 0.63 -11.63
CA LEU A 300 23.35 -0.62 -11.10
C LEU A 300 22.63 -1.39 -12.22
N ARG A 301 22.90 -2.70 -12.30
CA ARG A 301 22.20 -3.61 -13.22
C ARG A 301 21.37 -4.63 -12.45
N LEU A 302 20.11 -4.79 -12.85
CA LEU A 302 19.15 -5.70 -12.25
C LEU A 302 18.57 -6.63 -13.33
N ASN A 303 18.29 -7.86 -12.92
CA ASN A 303 17.49 -8.81 -13.70
C ASN A 303 16.24 -9.12 -12.87
N VAL A 304 15.07 -8.70 -13.36
CA VAL A 304 13.77 -8.99 -12.75
C VAL A 304 13.08 -10.05 -13.58
N THR A 305 12.52 -11.07 -12.94
CA THR A 305 11.63 -12.03 -13.60
C THR A 305 10.22 -11.80 -13.08
N LEU A 306 9.33 -11.33 -13.94
CA LEU A 306 7.93 -11.07 -13.64
C LEU A 306 7.24 -12.40 -13.26
N GLY A 307 6.41 -12.38 -12.22
CA GLY A 307 5.80 -13.59 -11.64
C GLY A 307 6.73 -14.48 -10.79
N ALA A 308 8.00 -14.12 -10.58
CA ALA A 308 8.91 -14.85 -9.68
C ALA A 308 8.93 -14.29 -8.24
N GLY A 309 9.37 -15.12 -7.28
CA GLY A 309 9.44 -14.80 -5.85
C GLY A 309 8.11 -15.05 -5.13
N LYS A 310 7.76 -14.21 -4.15
CA LYS A 310 6.45 -14.22 -3.45
C LYS A 310 5.23 -13.96 -4.36
N ALA A 311 5.43 -13.87 -5.67
CA ALA A 311 4.43 -13.60 -6.68
C ALA A 311 3.68 -14.85 -7.18
N ALA A 312 4.10 -16.06 -6.77
CA ALA A 312 3.50 -17.31 -7.26
C ALA A 312 1.99 -17.43 -6.99
N ASP A 313 1.51 -16.81 -5.91
CA ASP A 313 0.11 -16.84 -5.48
C ASP A 313 -0.66 -15.54 -5.83
N LEU A 314 -0.03 -14.61 -6.56
CA LEU A 314 -0.68 -13.35 -6.95
C LEU A 314 -1.55 -13.52 -8.22
N PRO A 315 -2.67 -12.81 -8.35
CA PRO A 315 -3.52 -12.84 -9.53
C PRO A 315 -2.78 -12.55 -10.84
N GLY A 316 -3.16 -13.22 -11.93
CA GLY A 316 -2.48 -13.09 -13.23
C GLY A 316 -2.59 -11.72 -13.92
N ASP A 317 -3.41 -10.82 -13.40
CA ASP A 317 -3.50 -9.41 -13.82
C ASP A 317 -2.59 -8.47 -13.01
N THR A 318 -1.79 -9.00 -12.08
CA THR A 318 -0.81 -8.23 -11.29
C THR A 318 0.12 -7.43 -12.21
N ARG A 319 0.38 -6.19 -11.82
CA ARG A 319 1.30 -5.26 -12.45
C ARG A 319 2.52 -5.03 -11.55
N HIS A 320 3.62 -4.64 -12.16
CA HIS A 320 4.92 -4.51 -11.52
C HIS A 320 5.51 -3.13 -11.81
N ALA A 321 6.06 -2.50 -10.77
CA ALA A 321 6.88 -1.30 -10.91
C ALA A 321 8.16 -1.41 -10.08
N LEU A 322 9.25 -0.83 -10.58
CA LEU A 322 10.37 -0.46 -9.73
C LEU A 322 10.16 0.94 -9.15
N ILE A 323 10.59 1.11 -7.90
CA ILE A 323 10.77 2.42 -7.24
C ILE A 323 12.23 2.49 -6.76
N VAL A 324 12.92 3.56 -7.12
CA VAL A 324 14.30 3.85 -6.70
C VAL A 324 14.27 4.99 -5.69
N GLN A 325 14.43 4.66 -4.42
CA GLN A 325 14.07 5.51 -3.29
C GLN A 325 15.24 5.72 -2.33
N ARG A 326 15.45 6.97 -1.91
CA ARG A 326 16.35 7.31 -0.82
C ARG A 326 15.85 6.70 0.49
N MET A 327 16.77 6.12 1.25
CA MET A 327 16.52 5.74 2.65
C MET A 327 17.28 6.67 3.59
N ARG A 328 16.64 7.10 4.69
CA ARG A 328 17.21 7.92 5.76
C ARG A 328 16.99 7.18 7.08
N ASP A 329 18.04 6.63 7.68
CA ASP A 329 17.97 5.88 8.95
C ASP A 329 16.89 4.78 8.95
N GLY A 330 16.84 4.01 7.85
CA GLY A 330 15.84 2.95 7.61
C GLY A 330 14.46 3.44 7.15
N ARG A 331 14.21 4.75 7.11
CA ARG A 331 12.92 5.36 6.72
C ARG A 331 12.91 5.75 5.23
N PRO A 332 11.78 5.63 4.54
CA PRO A 332 11.64 6.10 3.15
C PRO A 332 11.68 7.63 3.06
N GLY A 333 12.17 8.14 1.93
CA GLY A 333 12.08 9.55 1.54
C GLY A 333 12.02 9.67 0.01
N GLU A 334 12.60 10.74 -0.53
CA GLU A 334 12.75 11.09 -1.95
C GLU A 334 12.87 9.90 -2.92
N ILE A 335 12.02 9.89 -3.95
CA ILE A 335 11.96 8.87 -5.00
C ILE A 335 12.60 9.42 -6.27
N PHE A 336 13.82 8.97 -6.57
CA PHE A 336 14.62 9.44 -7.71
C PHE A 336 14.13 8.95 -9.07
N ALA A 337 13.40 7.83 -9.08
CA ALA A 337 12.82 7.24 -10.28
C ALA A 337 11.79 6.17 -9.95
N ALA A 338 10.89 5.93 -10.89
CA ALA A 338 10.08 4.74 -10.99
C ALA A 338 10.03 4.22 -12.44
N LEU A 339 9.63 2.96 -12.61
CA LEU A 339 9.50 2.32 -13.92
C LEU A 339 8.45 1.22 -13.85
N THR A 340 7.37 1.32 -14.63
CA THR A 340 6.45 0.20 -14.85
C THR A 340 7.15 -0.88 -15.71
N LEU A 341 6.94 -2.16 -15.39
CA LEU A 341 7.63 -3.28 -16.04
C LEU A 341 6.72 -4.09 -16.98
N ASP A 342 5.41 -3.84 -16.94
CA ASP A 342 4.38 -4.38 -17.83
C ASP A 342 3.94 -3.32 -18.86
#